data_AF-A0A9X1FP61-F1
#
_entry.id   AF-A0A9X1FP61-F1
#
_cell.length_a   1.000
_cell.length_b   1.000
_cell.length_c   1.000
_cell.angle_alpha   90.00
_cell.angle_beta   90.00
_cell.angle_gamma   90.00
#
_symmetry.space_group_name_H-M   'P 1'
#
loop_
_entity.id
_entity.type
_entity.pdbx_description
1 polymer ?
#
loop_
_entity_poly.entity_id
_entity_poly.type
_entity_poly.pdbx_seq_one_letter_code
_entity_poly.pdbx_strand_id
1 'polypeptide(L)' 'MENSWVLGIAILLFLVFLFLFWKITASDAKKEYGSKMWNQWTTRLYYWQAAILYSVGGTVITMYLLKWVNILAF' A
#
# COMPACT_ATOMS: atom_id res chain seq x y z
N MET A 1 -7.56 16.22 19.58
CA MET A 1 -8.15 14.88 19.34
C MET A 1 -8.76 14.74 17.94
N GLU A 2 -9.14 15.81 17.26
CA GLU A 2 -9.78 15.77 15.93
C GLU A 2 -8.88 15.22 14.80
N ASN A 3 -7.57 15.47 14.83
CA ASN A 3 -6.64 15.00 13.78
C ASN A 3 -6.08 13.58 14.00
N SER A 4 -6.18 13.04 15.22
CA SER A 4 -5.57 11.74 15.56
C SER A 4 -6.31 10.57 14.90
N TRP A 5 -7.63 10.69 14.69
CA TRP A 5 -8.44 9.66 14.04
C TRP A 5 -8.24 9.62 12.53
N VAL A 6 -8.06 10.78 11.89
CA VAL A 6 -7.74 10.88 10.45
C VAL A 6 -6.43 10.17 10.14
N LEU A 7 -5.40 10.36 10.97
CA LEU A 7 -4.14 9.63 10.85
C LEU A 7 -4.32 8.12 11.05
N GLY A 8 -5.13 7.71 12.03
CA GLY A 8 -5.45 6.30 12.25
C GLY A 8 -6.10 5.63 11.03
N ILE A 9 -7.05 6.32 10.39
CA ILE A 9 -7.71 5.85 9.17
C ILE A 9 -6.71 5.74 8.02
N ALA A 10 -5.84 6.73 7.84
CA ALA A 10 -4.81 6.70 6.79
C ALA A 10 -3.85 5.52 6.98
N ILE A 11 -3.41 5.24 8.20
CA ILE A 11 -2.54 4.09 8.51
C ILE A 11 -3.26 2.77 8.24
N LEU A 12 -4.53 2.65 8.64
CA LEU A 12 -5.33 1.45 8.38
C LEU A 12 -5.50 1.21 6.87
N LEU A 13 -5.85 2.25 6.11
CA LEU A 13 -5.95 2.16 4.65
C LEU A 13 -4.63 1.75 4.02
N PHE A 14 -3.51 2.36 4.45
CA PHE A 14 -2.18 2.00 3.97
C PHE A 14 -1.86 0.52 4.21
N LEU A 15 -2.12 0.01 5.43
CA LEU A 15 -1.89 -1.39 5.75
C LEU A 15 -2.78 -2.33 4.93
N VAL A 16 -4.05 -1.96 4.71
CA VAL A 16 -4.97 -2.71 3.86
C VAL A 16 -4.48 -2.76 2.42
N PHE A 17 -4.11 -1.62 1.82
CA PHE A 17 -3.57 -1.59 0.47
C PHE A 17 -2.25 -2.36 0.35
N LEU A 18 -1.37 -2.24 1.34
CA LEU A 18 -0.09 -2.96 1.36
C LEU A 18 -0.31 -4.47 1.43
N PHE A 19 -1.24 -4.92 2.27
CA PHE A 19 -1.60 -6.32 2.38
C PHE A 19 -2.24 -6.85 1.08
N LEU A 20 -3.16 -6.09 0.48
CA LEU A 20 -3.81 -6.47 -0.78
C LEU A 20 -2.79 -6.54 -1.92
N PHE A 21 -1.94 -5.51 -2.06
CA PHE A 21 -0.87 -5.48 -3.05
C PHE A 21 0.03 -6.70 -2.88
N TRP A 22 0.48 -6.97 -1.66
CA TRP A 22 1.32 -8.12 -1.38
C TRP A 22 0.64 -9.45 -1.70
N LYS A 23 -0.60 -9.64 -1.24
CA LYS A 23 -1.35 -10.88 -1.45
C LYS A 23 -1.60 -11.18 -2.92
N ILE A 24 -1.88 -10.15 -3.72
CA ILE A 24 -2.20 -10.31 -5.15
C ILE A 24 -0.93 -10.48 -5.97
N THR A 25 0.09 -9.66 -5.74
CA THR A 25 1.24 -9.57 -6.65
C THR A 25 2.46 -10.40 -6.24
N ALA A 26 2.60 -10.81 -4.98
CA ALA A 26 3.82 -11.50 -4.52
C ALA A 26 4.03 -12.85 -5.21
N SER A 27 2.95 -13.58 -5.48
CA SER A 27 3.03 -14.89 -6.15
C SER A 27 3.48 -14.73 -7.60
N ASP A 28 2.91 -13.76 -8.30
CA ASP A 28 3.23 -13.52 -9.71
C ASP A 28 4.59 -12.87 -9.89
N ALA A 29 4.96 -11.90 -9.05
CA ALA A 29 6.30 -11.35 -9.01
C ALA A 29 7.36 -12.43 -8.77
N LYS A 30 7.11 -13.37 -7.84
CA LYS A 30 8.03 -14.50 -7.60
C LYS A 30 8.16 -15.42 -8.82
N LYS A 31 7.08 -15.64 -9.58
CA LYS A 31 7.12 -16.42 -10.83
C LYS A 31 7.91 -15.69 -11.91
N GLU A 32 7.66 -14.40 -12.08
CA GLU A 32 8.27 -13.57 -13.13
C GLU A 32 9.77 -13.37 -12.93
N TYR A 33 10.19 -13.04 -11.71
CA TYR A 33 11.62 -12.92 -11.38
C TYR A 33 12.34 -14.27 -11.30
N GLY A 34 11.60 -15.37 -11.11
CA GLY A 34 12.14 -16.68 -10.81
C GLY A 34 12.72 -16.79 -9.39
N SER A 35 12.82 -18.02 -8.88
CA SER A 35 13.19 -18.29 -7.48
C SER A 35 14.58 -17.77 -7.09
N LYS A 36 15.53 -17.78 -8.03
CA LYS A 36 16.91 -17.32 -7.80
C LYS A 36 16.99 -15.80 -7.62
N MET A 37 16.31 -15.03 -8.49
CA MET A 37 16.34 -13.57 -8.42
C MET A 37 15.41 -13.04 -7.32
N TRP A 38 14.24 -13.67 -7.11
CA TRP A 38 13.36 -13.34 -5.99
C TRP A 38 14.02 -13.51 -4.62
N ASN A 39 15.01 -14.40 -4.48
CA ASN A 39 15.76 -14.56 -3.23
C ASN A 39 16.85 -13.50 -3.03
N GLN A 40 17.14 -12.67 -4.03
CA GLN A 40 18.04 -11.54 -3.85
C GLN A 40 17.35 -10.42 -3.09
N TRP A 41 18.07 -9.87 -2.11
CA TRP A 41 17.54 -8.79 -1.27
C TRP A 41 17.17 -7.54 -2.08
N THR A 42 17.95 -7.21 -3.11
CA THR A 42 17.69 -6.11 -4.03
C THR A 42 16.35 -6.25 -4.75
N THR A 43 16.06 -7.41 -5.35
CA THR A 43 14.78 -7.66 -6.03
C THR A 43 13.60 -7.56 -5.06
N ARG A 44 13.74 -8.09 -3.84
CA ARG A 44 12.70 -7.94 -2.81
C ARG A 44 12.52 -6.49 -2.38
N LEU A 45 13.60 -5.72 -2.26
CA LEU A 45 13.51 -4.29 -1.95
C LEU A 45 12.76 -3.52 -3.03
N TYR A 46 13.08 -3.72 -4.30
CA TYR A 46 12.38 -3.07 -5.40
C TYR A 46 10.89 -3.40 -5.39
N TYR A 47 10.55 -4.67 -5.13
CA TYR A 47 9.17 -5.10 -4.95
C TYR A 47 8.49 -4.36 -3.79
N TRP A 48 9.12 -4.28 -2.61
CA TRP A 48 8.56 -3.57 -1.46
C TRP A 48 8.48 -2.06 -1.67
N GLN A 49 9.42 -1.45 -2.39
CA GLN A 49 9.35 -0.04 -2.80
C GLN A 49 8.11 0.20 -3.67
N ALA A 50 7.86 -0.66 -4.67
CA ALA A 50 6.65 -0.58 -5.49
C ALA A 50 5.39 -0.77 -4.63
N ALA A 51 5.38 -1.77 -3.74
CA ALA A 51 4.26 -2.02 -2.84
C ALA A 51 3.93 -0.81 -1.97
N ILE A 52 4.94 -0.15 -1.39
CA ILE A 52 4.77 1.07 -0.61
C ILE A 52 4.22 2.20 -1.49
N LEU A 53 4.80 2.44 -2.66
CA LEU A 53 4.38 3.51 -3.57
C LEU A 53 2.90 3.38 -3.97
N TYR A 54 2.48 2.20 -4.41
CA TYR A 54 1.09 1.94 -4.78
C TYR A 54 0.14 2.03 -3.59
N SER A 55 0.58 1.59 -2.40
CA SER A 55 -0.24 1.67 -1.19
C SER A 55 -0.41 3.10 -0.70
N VAL A 56 0.64 3.93 -0.77
CA VAL A 56 0.54 5.37 -0.51
C VAL A 56 -0.40 6.02 -1.50
N GLY A 57 -0.25 5.75 -2.80
CA GLY A 57 -1.13 6.28 -3.84
C GLY A 57 -2.61 5.93 -3.60
N GLY A 58 -2.90 4.65 -3.34
CA GLY A 58 -4.25 4.18 -3.02
C GLY A 58 -4.81 4.83 -1.75
N THR A 59 -3.98 4.97 -0.72
CA THR A 59 -4.37 5.63 0.54
C THR A 59 -4.73 7.09 0.31
N VAL A 60 -3.88 7.85 -0.39
CA VAL A 60 -4.12 9.27 -0.68
C VAL A 60 -5.40 9.44 -1.49
N ILE A 61 -5.57 8.68 -2.58
CA ILE A 61 -6.79 8.73 -3.42
C ILE A 61 -8.03 8.46 -2.56
N THR A 62 -8.00 7.41 -1.74
CA THR A 62 -9.14 7.03 -0.88
C THR A 62 -9.45 8.12 0.15
N MET A 63 -8.44 8.68 0.80
CA MET A 63 -8.62 9.77 1.77
C MET A 63 -9.26 11.01 1.12
N TYR A 64 -8.85 11.37 -0.10
CA TYR A 64 -9.46 12.48 -0.85
C TYR A 64 -10.90 12.17 -1.29
N LEU A 65 -11.19 10.92 -1.67
CA LEU A 65 -12.56 10.50 -1.98
C LEU A 65 -13.46 10.61 -0.74
N LEU A 66 -12.99 10.12 0.42
CA LEU A 66 -13.70 10.21 1.69
C LEU A 66 -13.93 11.66 2.13
N LYS A 67 -12.98 12.56 1.87
CA LYS A 67 -13.15 14.00 2.05
C LYS A 67 -14.21 14.56 1.11
N TRP A 68 -14.19 14.19 -0.18
CA TRP A 68 -15.16 14.66 -1.16
C TRP A 68 -16.60 14.28 -0.76
N VAL A 69 -16.83 13.06 -0.30
CA VAL A 69 -18.16 12.62 0.17
C VAL A 69 -18.51 13.11 1.59
N ASN A 70 -17.75 14.07 2.15
CA ASN A 70 -17.93 14.66 3.47
C ASN A 70 -17.88 13.65 4.65
N ILE A 71 -17.22 12.50 4.47
CA ILE A 71 -16.97 11.52 5.56
C ILE A 71 -15.81 12.00 6.42
N LEU A 72 -14.75 12.53 5.80
CA LEU A 72 -13.60 13.09 6.50
C LEU A 72 -13.60 14.62 6.37
N ALA A 73 -13.43 15.31 7.50
CA ALA A 73 -13.30 16.76 7.55
C ALA A 73 -11.87 17.14 7.96
N PHE A 74 -10.99 17.33 6.98
CA PHE A 74 -9.64 17.87 7.11
C PHE A 74 -9.27 18.71 5.88
#